data_AF-A0A8S0FY46-F1
#
_entry.id   AF-A0A8S0FY46-F1
#
_cell.length_a   1.000
_cell.length_b   1.000
_cell.length_c   1.000
_cell.angle_alpha   90.00
_cell.angle_beta   90.00
_cell.angle_gamma   90.00
#
_symmetry.space_group_name_H-M   'P 1'
#
loop_
_entity.id
_entity.type
_entity.pdbx_description
1 polymer ?
#
loop_
_entity_poly.entity_id
_entity_poly.type
_entity_poly.pdbx_seq_one_letter_code
_entity_poly.pdbx_strand_id
1 'polypeptide(L)'
;MSSNALEPAAQPKPFKLWLSQLQMKHGRKLVIALPYIWLILLFLLPFLIVFKISLAEMARAIPPYTELMEWADGQLSITLNLGNFLQLTDDPLYFDAYLQSLQVAAISTICCLLIGYPLAWAVAHSKPSTRNILLLLVILPSWTSFLIRVYAWMGILKNNGVLNNFLLWRWGLSINR
;
A
#
# COMPACT_ATOMS: atom_id res chain seq x y z
N MET A 1 -11.17 71.15 33.94
CA MET A 1 -12.09 70.10 33.47
C MET A 1 -11.51 69.55 32.17
N SER A 2 -10.98 68.33 32.24
CA SER A 2 -10.67 67.38 31.15
C SER A 2 -10.14 67.91 29.80
N SER A 3 -8.93 67.49 29.41
CA SER A 3 -8.77 66.43 28.39
C SER A 3 -7.45 66.55 27.62
N ASN A 4 -6.80 65.39 27.46
CA ASN A 4 -5.86 65.04 26.40
C ASN A 4 -4.42 65.58 26.49
N ALA A 5 -3.70 65.10 27.52
CA ALA A 5 -2.31 64.73 27.28
C ALA A 5 -2.31 63.55 26.29
N LEU A 6 -1.98 63.81 25.04
CA LEU A 6 -1.70 62.79 24.05
C LEU A 6 -0.54 61.92 24.58
N GLU A 7 -0.86 60.73 25.07
CA GLU A 7 0.14 59.69 25.33
C GLU A 7 1.00 59.52 24.06
N PRO A 8 2.33 59.57 24.15
CA PRO A 8 3.15 59.28 22.99
C PRO A 8 2.96 57.80 22.64
N ALA A 9 2.43 57.54 21.44
CA ALA A 9 2.30 56.20 20.90
C ALA A 9 3.62 55.44 21.04
N ALA A 10 3.65 54.44 21.93
CA ALA A 10 4.82 53.66 22.23
C ALA A 10 5.31 52.95 20.96
N GLN A 11 6.36 53.48 20.34
CA GLN A 11 6.97 52.88 19.16
C GLN A 11 7.49 51.47 19.53
N PRO A 12 7.04 50.41 18.85
CA PRO A 12 7.51 49.07 19.16
C PRO A 12 9.00 48.98 18.86
N LYS A 13 9.78 48.60 19.87
CA LYS A 13 11.25 48.52 19.82
C LYS A 13 11.70 47.73 18.58
N PRO A 14 12.69 48.22 17.79
CA PRO A 14 13.10 47.62 16.51
C PRO A 14 13.58 46.17 16.68
N PHE A 15 14.13 45.85 17.86
CA PHE A 15 14.55 44.50 18.24
C PHE A 15 13.39 43.49 18.28
N LYS A 16 12.20 43.93 18.68
CA LYS A 16 10.99 43.08 18.74
C LYS A 16 10.45 42.77 17.34
N LEU A 17 10.67 43.68 16.39
CA LEU A 17 10.36 43.48 14.97
C LEU A 17 11.37 42.54 14.29
N TRP A 18 12.64 42.58 14.69
CA TRP A 18 13.66 41.66 14.17
C TRP A 18 13.45 40.21 14.66
N LEU A 19 13.10 40.03 15.94
CA LEU A 19 12.75 38.71 16.49
C LEU A 19 11.50 38.12 15.82
N SER A 20 10.46 38.93 15.59
CA SER A 20 9.22 38.44 14.97
C SER A 20 9.43 38.03 13.51
N GLN A 21 10.28 38.71 12.76
CA GLN A 21 10.58 38.33 11.36
C GLN A 21 11.38 37.01 11.26
N LEU A 22 12.27 36.73 12.21
CA LEU A 22 13.04 35.47 12.29
C LEU A 22 12.18 34.28 12.74
N GLN A 23 11.24 34.52 13.67
CA GLN A 23 10.31 33.52 14.21
C GLN A 23 9.27 33.08 13.15
N MET A 24 8.87 33.98 12.25
CA MET A 24 7.85 33.69 11.22
C MET A 24 8.36 32.82 10.06
N LYS A 25 9.67 32.89 9.71
CA LYS A 25 10.24 32.04 8.63
C LYS A 25 10.50 30.59 9.05
N HIS A 26 10.86 30.35 10.32
CA HIS A 26 11.21 29.02 10.82
C HIS A 26 10.06 28.32 11.55
N GLY A 27 9.16 29.07 12.20
CA GLY A 27 7.99 28.50 12.88
C GLY A 27 7.08 27.73 11.93
N ARG A 28 6.82 28.26 10.72
CA ARG A 28 6.04 27.55 9.70
C ARG A 28 6.69 26.24 9.26
N LYS A 29 8.02 26.21 9.13
CA LYS A 29 8.75 24.99 8.74
C LYS A 29 8.78 23.96 9.87
N LEU A 30 8.90 24.38 11.14
CA LEU A 30 8.87 23.48 12.30
C LEU A 30 7.49 22.86 12.53
N VAL A 31 6.42 23.66 12.39
CA VAL A 31 5.03 23.16 12.52
C VAL A 31 4.68 22.17 11.40
N ILE A 32 5.24 22.35 10.20
CA ILE A 32 5.10 21.37 9.11
C ILE A 32 6.05 20.19 9.32
N ALA A 33 7.28 20.38 9.78
CA ALA A 33 8.24 19.28 9.97
C ALA A 33 7.76 18.25 11.00
N LEU A 34 7.06 18.68 12.05
CA LEU A 34 6.57 17.79 13.11
C LEU A 34 5.67 16.64 12.60
N PRO A 35 4.56 16.89 11.87
CA PRO A 35 3.74 15.82 11.31
C PRO A 35 4.47 15.00 10.25
N TYR A 36 5.38 15.59 9.46
CA TYR A 36 6.15 14.82 8.48
C TYR A 36 7.17 13.89 9.14
N ILE A 37 7.86 14.33 10.19
CA ILE A 37 8.75 13.47 10.99
C ILE A 37 7.95 12.33 11.61
N TRP A 38 6.76 12.63 12.15
CA TRP A 38 5.87 11.60 12.71
C TRP A 38 5.44 10.58 11.65
N LEU A 39 5.02 11.05 10.46
CA LEU A 39 4.63 10.17 9.35
C LEU A 39 5.80 9.34 8.84
N ILE A 40 6.98 9.92 8.68
CA ILE A 40 8.19 9.19 8.25
C ILE A 40 8.56 8.15 9.29
N LEU A 41 8.53 8.50 10.58
CA LEU A 41 8.89 7.58 11.66
C LEU A 41 7.91 6.40 11.72
N LEU A 42 6.61 6.66 11.70
CA LEU A 42 5.58 5.60 11.72
C LEU A 42 5.65 4.75 10.46
N PHE A 43 5.85 5.37 9.29
CA PHE A 43 5.98 4.65 8.02
C PHE A 43 7.25 3.80 7.97
N LEU A 44 8.39 4.32 8.42
CA LEU A 44 9.70 3.65 8.30
C LEU A 44 9.87 2.53 9.33
N LEU A 45 9.21 2.61 10.48
CA LEU A 45 9.28 1.63 11.56
C LEU A 45 8.96 0.18 11.10
N PRO A 46 7.85 -0.11 10.41
CA PRO A 46 7.58 -1.47 9.91
C PRO A 46 8.61 -1.93 8.86
N PHE A 47 9.12 -1.03 8.00
CA PHE A 47 10.18 -1.40 7.05
C PHE A 47 11.49 -1.74 7.75
N LEU A 48 11.86 -1.01 8.81
CA LEU A 48 13.04 -1.32 9.61
C LEU A 48 12.89 -2.67 10.31
N ILE A 49 11.69 -3.00 10.80
CA ILE A 49 11.41 -4.32 11.38
C ILE A 49 11.59 -5.42 10.32
N VAL A 50 11.00 -5.26 9.14
CA VAL A 50 11.15 -6.24 8.05
C VAL A 50 12.60 -6.37 7.58
N PHE A 51 13.33 -5.25 7.51
CA PHE A 51 14.75 -5.25 7.16
C PHE A 51 15.59 -6.01 8.19
N LYS A 52 15.31 -5.81 9.49
CA LYS A 52 15.92 -6.62 10.56
C LYS A 52 15.56 -8.11 10.41
N ILE A 53 14.31 -8.45 10.13
CA ILE A 53 13.93 -9.86 9.94
C ILE A 53 14.60 -10.47 8.70
N SER A 54 14.76 -9.72 7.61
CA SER A 54 15.38 -10.19 6.37
C SER A 54 16.86 -10.58 6.53
N LEU A 55 17.55 -10.05 7.54
CA LEU A 55 18.94 -10.37 7.86
C LEU A 55 19.07 -11.43 8.98
N ALA A 56 17.97 -11.76 9.65
CA ALA A 56 17.92 -12.73 10.74
C ALA A 56 17.86 -14.16 10.18
N GLU A 57 18.43 -15.10 10.92
CA GLU A 57 18.35 -16.51 10.56
C GLU A 57 16.98 -17.09 10.96
N MET A 58 16.36 -17.87 10.07
CA MET A 58 15.13 -18.60 10.40
C MET A 58 15.47 -19.73 11.38
N ALA A 59 15.52 -19.41 12.68
CA ALA A 59 15.63 -20.42 13.71
C ALA A 59 14.28 -21.13 13.91
N ARG A 60 14.33 -22.46 14.05
CA ARG A 60 13.22 -23.31 14.49
C ARG A 60 12.97 -23.13 16.01
N ALA A 61 12.74 -21.91 16.46
CA ALA A 61 12.38 -21.56 17.82
C ALA A 61 11.07 -20.75 17.86
N ILE A 62 10.51 -20.54 19.04
CA ILE A 62 9.37 -19.64 19.26
C ILE A 62 9.99 -18.44 20.01
N PRO A 63 10.16 -17.26 19.39
CA PRO A 63 9.75 -16.83 18.05
C PRO A 63 10.62 -17.36 16.89
N PRO A 64 10.09 -17.48 15.65
CA PRO A 64 10.76 -18.13 14.52
C PRO A 64 11.79 -17.21 13.81
N TYR A 65 12.57 -16.50 14.60
CA TYR A 65 13.68 -15.63 14.17
C TYR A 65 14.69 -15.53 15.31
N THR A 66 15.98 -15.57 14.99
CA THR A 66 17.03 -15.28 15.99
C THR A 66 17.06 -13.77 16.29
N GLU A 67 17.31 -13.39 17.54
CA GLU A 67 17.59 -12.00 17.87
C GLU A 67 18.89 -11.57 17.16
N LEU A 68 18.80 -10.58 16.27
CA LEU A 68 19.98 -10.03 15.57
C LEU A 68 20.99 -9.34 16.49
N MET A 69 20.55 -8.97 17.69
CA MET A 69 21.38 -8.34 18.71
C MET A 69 20.97 -8.95 20.04
N GLU A 70 21.74 -9.94 20.48
CA GLU A 70 21.66 -10.45 21.84
C GLU A 70 22.73 -9.71 22.66
N TRP A 71 22.29 -9.01 23.70
CA TRP A 71 23.20 -8.40 24.67
C TRP A 71 23.21 -9.29 25.91
N ALA A 72 24.10 -10.28 25.90
CA ALA A 72 24.33 -11.18 27.02
C ALA A 72 25.81 -11.12 27.40
N ASP A 73 26.09 -11.11 28.71
CA ASP A 73 27.44 -11.20 29.29
C ASP A 73 28.48 -10.19 28.74
N GLY A 74 28.04 -8.97 28.42
CA GLY A 74 28.95 -7.90 27.97
C GLY A 74 29.51 -8.08 26.55
N GLN A 75 28.98 -9.03 25.77
CA GLN A 75 29.39 -9.28 24.40
C GLN A 75 28.19 -9.12 23.45
N LEU A 76 28.34 -8.24 22.46
CA LEU A 76 27.35 -8.02 21.40
C LEU A 76 27.62 -9.04 20.28
N SER A 77 26.80 -10.06 20.14
CA SER A 77 26.85 -10.98 19.00
C SER A 77 25.89 -10.49 17.91
N ILE A 78 26.43 -10.24 16.71
CA ILE A 78 25.65 -9.88 15.52
C ILE A 78 25.81 -11.02 14.52
N THR A 79 24.79 -11.87 14.42
CA THR A 79 24.75 -12.98 13.46
C THR A 79 23.97 -12.52 12.22
N LEU A 80 24.68 -12.27 11.12
CA LEU A 80 24.09 -11.89 9.83
C LEU A 80 24.06 -13.11 8.91
N ASN A 81 22.87 -13.61 8.58
CA ASN A 81 22.73 -14.73 7.66
C ASN A 81 22.49 -14.23 6.22
N LEU A 82 23.58 -14.13 5.45
CA LEU A 82 23.51 -13.84 4.01
C LEU A 82 23.16 -15.08 3.16
N GLY A 83 23.10 -16.27 3.78
CA GLY A 83 22.71 -17.52 3.12
C GLY A 83 21.27 -17.52 2.63
N ASN A 84 20.36 -16.81 3.32
CA ASN A 84 18.98 -16.59 2.86
C ASN A 84 18.91 -15.95 1.47
N PHE A 85 19.83 -15.02 1.16
CA PHE A 85 19.87 -14.36 -0.16
C PHE A 85 20.45 -15.28 -1.23
N LEU A 86 21.39 -16.15 -0.88
CA LEU A 86 21.95 -17.15 -1.80
C LEU A 86 20.93 -18.24 -2.14
N GLN A 87 20.11 -18.69 -1.16
CA GLN A 87 19.02 -19.63 -1.42
C GLN A 87 17.95 -19.05 -2.36
N LEU A 88 17.66 -17.75 -2.28
CA LEU A 88 16.74 -17.07 -3.20
C LEU A 88 17.26 -17.02 -4.65
N THR A 89 18.58 -17.01 -4.85
CA THR A 89 19.19 -16.95 -6.18
C THR A 89 19.53 -18.32 -6.76
N ASP A 90 19.85 -19.31 -5.93
CA ASP A 90 20.29 -20.64 -6.38
C ASP A 90 19.13 -21.63 -6.58
N ASP A 91 18.01 -21.44 -5.91
CA ASP A 91 16.88 -22.38 -6.01
C ASP A 91 15.94 -21.98 -7.18
N PRO A 92 15.85 -22.81 -8.24
CA PRO A 92 15.05 -22.50 -9.42
C PRO A 92 13.57 -22.31 -9.10
N LEU A 93 13.06 -22.88 -7.99
CA LEU A 93 11.67 -22.71 -7.59
C LEU A 93 11.31 -21.25 -7.27
N TYR A 94 12.22 -20.52 -6.62
CA TYR A 94 11.99 -19.11 -6.29
C TYR A 94 12.07 -18.22 -7.54
N PHE A 95 12.98 -18.54 -8.44
CA PHE A 95 13.10 -17.84 -9.72
C PHE A 95 11.87 -18.05 -10.60
N ASP A 96 11.37 -19.28 -10.69
CA ASP A 96 10.15 -19.62 -11.45
C ASP A 96 8.91 -18.94 -10.85
N ALA A 97 8.76 -18.95 -9.52
CA ALA A 97 7.66 -18.27 -8.85
C ALA A 97 7.70 -16.74 -9.11
N TYR A 98 8.89 -16.14 -9.10
CA TYR A 98 9.07 -14.72 -9.42
C TYR A 98 8.67 -14.43 -10.88
N LEU A 99 9.15 -15.25 -11.82
CA LEU A 99 8.86 -15.06 -13.24
C LEU A 99 7.36 -15.27 -13.54
N GLN A 100 6.73 -16.26 -12.91
CA GLN A 100 5.29 -16.48 -13.01
C GLN A 100 4.49 -15.28 -12.50
N SER A 101 4.91 -14.69 -11.36
CA SER A 101 4.27 -13.49 -10.80
C SER A 101 4.39 -12.29 -11.75
N LEU A 102 5.58 -12.10 -12.31
CA LEU A 102 5.85 -11.05 -13.30
C LEU A 102 5.01 -11.24 -14.57
N GLN A 103 4.95 -12.47 -15.07
CA GLN A 103 4.17 -12.82 -16.26
C GLN A 103 2.68 -12.56 -16.04
N VAL A 104 2.12 -13.01 -14.92
CA VAL A 104 0.71 -12.77 -14.58
C VAL A 104 0.41 -11.27 -14.44
N ALA A 105 1.29 -10.52 -13.77
CA ALA A 105 1.13 -9.06 -13.63
C ALA A 105 1.21 -8.34 -14.98
N ALA A 106 2.15 -8.72 -15.85
CA ALA A 106 2.32 -8.14 -17.17
C ALA A 106 1.10 -8.42 -18.08
N ILE A 107 0.66 -9.68 -18.16
CA ILE A 107 -0.52 -10.07 -18.93
C ILE A 107 -1.76 -9.34 -18.41
N SER A 108 -1.96 -9.32 -17.09
CA SER A 108 -3.09 -8.61 -16.48
C SER A 108 -3.06 -7.12 -16.80
N THR A 109 -1.89 -6.48 -16.74
CA THR A 109 -1.74 -5.05 -17.07
C THR A 109 -2.10 -4.77 -18.53
N ILE A 110 -1.61 -5.58 -19.46
CA ILE A 110 -1.90 -5.43 -20.89
C ILE A 110 -3.40 -5.64 -21.15
N CYS A 111 -4.01 -6.70 -20.59
CA CYS A 111 -5.45 -6.94 -20.71
C CYS A 111 -6.28 -5.79 -20.14
N CYS A 112 -5.90 -5.27 -18.96
CA CYS A 112 -6.55 -4.11 -18.35
C CYS A 112 -6.42 -2.87 -19.23
N LEU A 113 -5.28 -2.66 -19.88
CA LEU A 113 -5.08 -1.54 -20.79
C LEU A 113 -5.94 -1.70 -22.06
N LEU A 114 -5.94 -2.88 -22.66
CA LEU A 114 -6.69 -3.19 -23.88
C LEU A 114 -8.21 -3.07 -23.68
N ILE A 115 -8.73 -3.39 -22.49
CA ILE A 115 -10.16 -3.29 -22.18
C ILE A 115 -10.51 -1.90 -21.61
N GLY A 116 -9.65 -1.36 -20.76
CA GLY A 116 -9.86 -0.08 -20.09
C GLY A 116 -9.73 1.12 -21.02
N TYR A 117 -8.83 1.08 -22.00
CA TYR A 117 -8.65 2.15 -22.99
C TYR A 117 -9.89 2.39 -23.86
N PRO A 118 -10.49 1.38 -24.53
CA PRO A 118 -11.71 1.58 -25.31
C PRO A 118 -12.89 1.98 -24.42
N LEU A 119 -12.97 1.47 -23.19
CA LEU A 119 -13.98 1.88 -22.22
C LEU A 119 -13.84 3.38 -21.89
N ALA A 120 -12.65 3.85 -21.57
CA ALA A 120 -12.39 5.26 -21.28
C ALA A 120 -12.66 6.16 -22.49
N TRP A 121 -12.28 5.71 -23.69
CA TRP A 121 -12.57 6.41 -24.93
C TRP A 121 -14.08 6.51 -25.20
N ALA A 122 -14.83 5.44 -24.97
CA ALA A 122 -16.30 5.43 -25.08
C ALA A 122 -16.96 6.37 -24.07
N VAL A 123 -16.47 6.41 -22.83
CA VAL A 123 -16.94 7.35 -21.78
C VAL A 123 -16.66 8.81 -22.15
N ALA A 124 -15.51 9.08 -22.78
CA ALA A 124 -15.12 10.43 -23.19
C ALA A 124 -16.00 10.98 -24.33
N HIS A 125 -16.43 10.12 -25.26
CA HIS A 125 -17.26 10.51 -26.42
C HIS A 125 -18.77 10.37 -26.18
N SER A 126 -19.20 9.95 -25.00
CA SER A 126 -20.62 9.74 -24.67
C SER A 126 -21.33 11.02 -24.23
N LYS A 127 -22.65 11.06 -24.45
CA LYS A 127 -23.53 12.15 -23.97
C LYS A 127 -23.48 12.27 -22.43
N PRO A 128 -23.76 13.46 -21.85
CA PRO A 128 -23.62 13.70 -20.40
C PRO A 128 -24.42 12.72 -19.52
N SER A 129 -25.61 12.32 -19.97
CA SER A 129 -26.48 11.37 -19.24
C SER A 129 -25.89 9.95 -19.20
N THR A 130 -25.42 9.42 -20.34
CA THR A 130 -24.80 8.08 -20.41
C THR A 130 -23.44 8.02 -19.73
N ARG A 131 -22.70 9.14 -19.72
CA ARG A 131 -21.40 9.23 -19.03
C ARG A 131 -21.52 8.96 -17.53
N ASN A 132 -22.48 9.59 -16.86
CA ASN A 132 -22.71 9.40 -15.43
C ASN A 132 -23.10 7.94 -15.12
N ILE A 133 -23.92 7.31 -15.96
CA ILE A 133 -24.31 5.90 -15.79
C ILE A 133 -23.10 4.98 -15.94
N LEU A 134 -22.25 5.18 -16.96
CA LEU A 134 -21.04 4.37 -17.13
C LEU A 134 -20.07 4.53 -15.95
N LEU A 135 -19.85 5.76 -15.47
CA LEU A 135 -18.98 6.01 -14.32
C LEU A 135 -19.53 5.35 -13.04
N LEU A 136 -20.84 5.43 -12.82
CA LEU A 136 -21.51 4.76 -11.71
C LEU A 136 -21.32 3.23 -11.81
N LEU A 137 -21.51 2.65 -13.01
CA LEU A 137 -21.37 1.22 -13.24
C LEU A 137 -19.94 0.71 -13.05
N VAL A 138 -18.91 1.54 -13.24
CA VAL A 138 -17.50 1.19 -12.97
C VAL A 138 -17.17 1.31 -11.47
N ILE A 139 -17.75 2.29 -10.78
CA ILE A 139 -17.52 2.49 -9.34
C ILE A 139 -18.25 1.45 -8.49
N LEU A 140 -19.46 1.04 -8.88
CA LEU A 140 -20.26 0.02 -8.16
C LEU A 140 -19.49 -1.29 -7.89
N PRO A 141 -18.87 -1.96 -8.88
CA PRO A 141 -18.08 -3.15 -8.64
C PRO A 141 -16.80 -2.85 -7.85
N SER A 142 -16.25 -1.63 -7.90
CA SER A 142 -15.15 -1.23 -7.01
C SER A 142 -15.57 -1.20 -5.54
N TRP A 143 -16.83 -0.88 -5.24
CA TRP A 143 -17.39 -0.89 -3.88
C TRP A 143 -17.75 -2.30 -3.39
N THR A 144 -17.90 -3.27 -4.29
CA THR A 144 -18.12 -4.67 -3.90
C THR A 144 -16.83 -5.31 -3.43
N SER A 145 -16.86 -5.89 -2.22
CA SER A 145 -15.68 -6.52 -1.61
C SER A 145 -15.09 -7.59 -2.52
N PHE A 146 -13.77 -7.49 -2.78
CA PHE A 146 -13.04 -8.45 -3.60
C PHE A 146 -13.21 -9.89 -3.09
N LEU A 147 -13.33 -10.09 -1.77
CA LEU A 147 -13.57 -11.41 -1.17
C LEU A 147 -14.85 -12.06 -1.70
N ILE A 148 -15.97 -11.33 -1.73
CA ILE A 148 -17.26 -11.87 -2.20
C ILE A 148 -17.14 -12.30 -3.67
N ARG A 149 -16.44 -11.50 -4.49
CA ARG A 149 -16.19 -11.84 -5.90
C ARG A 149 -15.35 -13.12 -6.03
N VAL A 150 -14.26 -13.24 -5.27
CA VAL A 150 -13.40 -14.44 -5.31
C VAL A 150 -14.16 -15.68 -4.82
N TYR A 151 -14.96 -15.57 -3.75
CA TYR A 151 -15.80 -16.69 -3.28
C TYR A 151 -16.90 -17.09 -4.27
N ALA A 152 -17.53 -16.12 -4.94
CA ALA A 152 -18.49 -16.41 -6.00
C ALA A 152 -17.82 -17.17 -7.14
N TRP A 153 -16.66 -16.72 -7.62
CA TRP A 153 -15.89 -17.44 -8.66
C TRP A 153 -15.47 -18.83 -8.21
N MET A 154 -14.94 -18.98 -6.99
CA MET A 154 -14.60 -20.29 -6.43
C MET A 154 -15.83 -21.21 -6.36
N GLY A 155 -17.00 -20.69 -5.97
CA GLY A 155 -18.25 -21.46 -5.92
C GLY A 155 -18.76 -21.87 -7.30
N ILE A 156 -18.65 -20.99 -8.30
CA ILE A 156 -19.07 -21.26 -9.69
C ILE A 156 -18.16 -22.32 -10.35
N LEU A 157 -16.84 -22.19 -10.17
CA LEU A 157 -15.81 -23.05 -10.76
C LEU A 157 -15.56 -24.36 -9.99
N LYS A 158 -16.19 -24.53 -8.82
CA LYS A 158 -16.06 -25.77 -8.03
C LYS A 158 -16.60 -26.97 -8.83
N ASN A 159 -16.07 -28.17 -8.57
CA ASN A 159 -16.54 -29.43 -9.18
C ASN A 159 -18.05 -29.69 -9.00
N ASN A 160 -18.70 -29.19 -7.94
CA ASN A 160 -20.16 -29.26 -7.77
C ASN A 160 -20.82 -27.88 -7.92
N GLY A 161 -20.14 -26.94 -8.57
CA GLY A 161 -20.58 -25.58 -8.77
C GLY A 161 -21.69 -25.49 -9.83
N VAL A 162 -22.30 -24.31 -9.89
CA VAL A 162 -23.38 -24.02 -10.86
C VAL A 162 -22.90 -24.22 -12.30
N LEU A 163 -21.64 -23.88 -12.59
CA LEU A 163 -21.08 -24.02 -13.94
C LEU A 163 -20.89 -25.49 -14.32
N ASN A 164 -20.34 -26.33 -13.43
CA ASN A 164 -20.15 -27.76 -13.74
C ASN A 164 -21.49 -28.48 -13.93
N ASN A 165 -22.46 -28.23 -13.05
CA ASN A 165 -23.81 -28.79 -13.19
C ASN A 165 -24.51 -28.29 -14.46
N PHE A 166 -24.35 -27.00 -14.81
CA PHE A 166 -24.90 -26.44 -16.03
C PHE A 166 -24.24 -27.02 -17.29
N LEU A 167 -22.91 -27.23 -17.28
CA LEU A 167 -22.18 -27.87 -18.36
C LEU A 167 -22.60 -29.33 -18.52
N LEU A 168 -22.68 -30.11 -17.43
CA LEU A 168 -23.14 -31.51 -17.44
C LEU A 168 -24.59 -31.63 -17.95
N TRP A 169 -25.47 -30.73 -17.53
CA TRP A 169 -26.85 -30.66 -18.01
C TRP A 169 -26.91 -30.29 -19.50
N ARG A 170 -26.14 -29.29 -19.94
CA ARG A 170 -26.07 -28.84 -21.35
C ARG A 170 -25.46 -29.88 -22.28
N TRP A 171 -24.46 -30.63 -21.80
CA TRP A 171 -23.80 -31.70 -22.56
C TRP A 171 -24.54 -33.04 -22.50
N GLY A 172 -25.75 -33.10 -21.94
CA GLY A 172 -26.62 -34.28 -21.99
C GLY A 172 -26.04 -35.51 -21.30
N LEU A 173 -25.07 -35.32 -20.40
CA LEU A 173 -24.37 -36.39 -19.72
C LEU A 173 -24.90 -36.55 -18.30
N SER A 174 -26.14 -37.01 -18.24
CA SER A 174 -26.45 -38.14 -17.37
C SER A 174 -25.57 -39.33 -17.81
N ILE A 175 -24.28 -39.34 -17.44
CA ILE A 175 -23.61 -40.63 -17.21
C ILE A 175 -24.27 -41.16 -15.95
N ASN A 176 -25.33 -41.91 -16.20
CA ASN A 176 -25.78 -43.06 -15.45
C ASN A 176 -24.63 -43.74 -14.66
N ARG A 177 -24.35 -43.26 -13.44
CA ARG A 177 -24.28 -44.00 -12.17
C ARG A 177 -23.67 -43.13 -11.07
#